data_AF-P84509-F1
#
_entry.id   AF-P84509-F1
#
_cell.length_a   1.000
_cell.length_b   1.000
_cell.length_c   1.000
_cell.angle_alpha   90.00
_cell.angle_beta   90.00
_cell.angle_gamma   90.00
#
_symmetry.space_group_name_H-M   'P 1'
#
loop_
_entity.id
_entity.type
_entity.pdbx_description
1 polymer ?
#
loop_
_entity_poly.entity_id
_entity_poly.type
_entity_poly.pdbx_seq_one_letter_code
_entity_poly.pdbx_strand_id
1 'polypeptide(L)' 'GVDKEGCRKLLGGCTIDDDCCPHLGCNKKYWHCGWDGTF' A
#
# COMPACT_ATOMS: atom_id res chain seq x y z
N GLY A 1 1.19 -10.35 -12.32
CA GLY A 1 1.84 -9.54 -11.27
C GLY A 1 2.10 -10.48 -10.15
N VAL A 2 3.33 -10.53 -9.63
CA VAL A 2 3.67 -11.44 -8.52
C VAL A 2 2.71 -11.08 -7.39
N ASP A 3 1.78 -12.00 -7.14
CA ASP A 3 0.82 -11.93 -6.04
C ASP A 3 1.60 -11.49 -4.82
N LYS A 4 1.29 -10.29 -4.30
CA LYS A 4 2.24 -9.48 -3.53
C LYS A 4 2.59 -10.13 -2.17
N GLU A 5 3.39 -11.19 -2.17
CA GLU A 5 3.78 -12.01 -1.00
C GLU A 5 4.51 -11.19 0.08
N GLY A 6 4.91 -9.96 -0.24
CA GLY A 6 5.49 -8.99 0.69
C GLY A 6 4.77 -7.64 0.72
N CYS A 7 3.51 -7.55 0.28
CA CYS A 7 2.80 -6.27 0.34
C CYS A 7 2.65 -5.77 1.77
N ARG A 8 2.59 -4.45 1.87
CA ARG A 8 2.50 -3.74 3.12
C ARG A 8 1.04 -3.47 3.44
N LYS A 9 0.64 -3.90 4.62
CA LYS A 9 -0.71 -3.69 5.17
C LYS A 9 -0.91 -2.23 5.54
N LEU A 10 -2.12 -1.90 5.99
CA LEU A 10 -2.47 -0.57 6.47
C LEU A 10 -1.44 -0.08 7.52
N LEU A 11 -1.02 1.18 7.39
CA LEU A 11 0.05 1.83 8.16
C LEU A 11 1.46 1.25 7.96
N GLY A 12 1.65 0.29 7.06
CA GLY A 12 2.98 -0.20 6.66
C GLY A 12 3.71 0.86 5.83
N GLY A 13 4.99 1.11 6.15
CA GLY A 13 5.76 2.17 5.47
C GLY A 13 6.02 1.85 4.00
N CYS A 14 5.78 2.76 3.07
CA CYS A 14 5.83 2.53 1.62
C CYS A 14 6.61 3.64 0.89
N THR A 15 6.98 3.40 -0.36
CA THR A 15 7.55 4.41 -1.28
C THR A 15 6.67 4.61 -2.51
N ILE A 16 6.04 3.54 -2.99
CA ILE A 16 5.12 3.54 -4.13
C ILE A 16 3.84 2.76 -3.80
N ASP A 17 2.77 3.01 -4.54
CA ASP A 17 1.47 2.35 -4.33
C ASP A 17 1.56 0.82 -4.48
N ASP A 18 2.44 0.34 -5.35
CA ASP A 18 2.67 -1.09 -5.57
C ASP A 18 3.27 -1.82 -4.36
N ASP A 19 3.88 -1.10 -3.41
CA ASP A 19 4.34 -1.69 -2.14
C ASP A 19 3.15 -2.14 -1.26
N CYS A 20 1.98 -1.50 -1.44
CA CYS A 20 0.82 -1.68 -0.59
C CYS A 20 -0.06 -2.86 -1.05
N CYS A 21 -0.74 -3.50 -0.11
CA CYS A 21 -1.67 -4.59 -0.43
C CYS A 21 -2.87 -4.08 -1.26
N PRO A 22 -3.65 -4.98 -1.89
CA PRO A 22 -4.88 -4.57 -2.57
C PRO A 22 -5.78 -3.69 -1.68
N HIS A 23 -6.45 -2.72 -2.30
CA HIS A 23 -7.26 -1.68 -1.63
C HIS A 23 -6.48 -0.69 -0.78
N LEU A 24 -5.15 -0.69 -0.91
CA LEU A 24 -4.28 0.26 -0.26
C LEU A 24 -3.38 0.96 -1.28
N GLY A 25 -3.17 2.25 -1.06
CA GLY A 25 -2.24 3.10 -1.80
C GLY A 25 -1.23 3.73 -0.85
N CYS A 26 -0.08 4.13 -1.38
CA CYS A 26 0.97 4.73 -0.59
C CYS A 26 0.67 6.22 -0.34
N ASN A 27 0.41 6.57 0.91
CA ASN A 27 0.23 7.95 1.30
C ASN A 27 1.57 8.69 1.26
N LYS A 28 1.84 9.44 0.20
CA LYS A 28 3.11 10.18 0.01
C LYS A 28 3.36 11.28 1.05
N LYS A 29 2.35 11.71 1.80
CA LYS A 29 2.52 12.69 2.89
C LYS A 29 3.10 12.05 4.14
N TYR A 30 2.71 10.81 4.43
CA TYR A 30 3.10 10.11 5.67
C TYR A 30 3.89 8.82 5.42
N TRP A 31 4.19 8.53 4.16
CA TRP A 31 4.92 7.35 3.66
C TRP A 31 4.41 6.03 4.23
N HIS A 32 3.09 5.87 4.33
CA HIS A 32 2.47 4.61 4.75
C HIS A 32 1.29 4.22 3.87
N CYS A 33 1.03 2.92 3.79
CA CYS A 33 -0.11 2.38 3.06
C CYS A 33 -1.43 2.75 3.76
N GLY A 34 -2.29 3.45 3.04
CA GLY A 34 -3.62 3.87 3.47
C GLY A 34 -4.68 3.32 2.52
N TRP A 35 -5.94 3.34 2.95
CA TRP A 35 -7.05 2.95 2.08
C TRP A 35 -7.11 3.83 0.83
N ASP A 36 -7.14 3.20 -0.35
CA ASP A 36 -7.13 3.91 -1.64
C ASP A 36 -8.52 4.30 -2.16
N GLY A 37 -9.58 3.91 -1.44
CA GLY A 37 -10.97 4.16 -1.85
C GLY A 37 -11.64 3.00 -2.59
N THR A 38 -10.95 1.87 -2.77
CA THR A 38 -11.49 0.66 -3.44
C THR A 38 -11.88 -0.43 -2.42
N PHE A 39 -12.61 -1.47 -2.86
CA PHE A 39 -13.14 -2.55 -2.03
C PHE A 39 -12.87 -3.92 -2.64
#